data_AF-A0A8C4WWL0-F1
#
_entry.id   AF-A0A8C4WWL0-F1
#
_cell.length_a   1.000
_cell.length_b   1.000
_cell.length_c   1.000
_cell.angle_alpha   90.00
_cell.angle_beta   90.00
_cell.angle_gamma   90.00
#
_symmetry.space_group_name_H-M   'P 1'
#
loop_
_entity.id
_entity.type
_entity.pdbx_description
1 polymer ?
#
loop_
_entity_poly.entity_id
_entity_poly.type
_entity_poly.pdbx_seq_one_letter_code
_entity_poly.pdbx_strand_id
1 'polypeptide(L)'
;MASNDTSQCYARGRNSVLQGYPFGGVVVVLALDFIIWLVLLLVFSILRKKAWDYGRLALLNDNDRSVVRGKWRNEIYFPGLYGQVEGNRARLQTQMSIPDYESKDKGFCSWLAAIFRIKDDEIRLKCGMDAVHYLSFQRHILVLLIFVCTLSLAVILPVNFSGTLLENSPINFGRTTIANLNPKDQLLWLHTVFAVLYLLGTVFCMRRHTTKLEYASEEEEITKTVLILGIPKNITDENLLKSHLTEAYNGCEVTQINFCYNLSKLISLDNEV
;
A
#
# COMPACT_ATOMS: atom_id res chain seq x y z
N MET A 1 47.06 31.95 -33.19
CA MET A 1 46.16 30.94 -33.76
C MET A 1 45.81 30.00 -32.62
N ALA A 2 44.68 30.25 -31.97
CA ALA A 2 44.21 29.50 -30.81
C ALA A 2 43.37 28.31 -31.30
N SER A 3 43.68 27.10 -30.84
CA SER A 3 42.86 25.91 -31.09
C SER A 3 42.56 25.23 -29.76
N ASN A 4 41.45 25.69 -29.19
CA ASN A 4 40.55 25.10 -28.20
C ASN A 4 40.97 23.78 -27.54
N ASP A 5 41.36 23.90 -26.28
CA ASP A 5 41.02 22.91 -25.25
C ASP A 5 39.51 22.71 -25.21
N THR A 6 39.01 21.60 -25.73
CA THR A 6 37.69 21.09 -25.39
C THR A 6 37.76 20.52 -23.97
N SER A 7 37.81 21.46 -23.02
CA SER A 7 37.62 21.25 -21.61
C SER A 7 36.44 20.31 -21.37
N GLN A 8 36.73 19.23 -20.65
CA GLN A 8 35.80 18.29 -20.05
C GLN A 8 34.61 19.00 -19.40
N CYS A 9 33.54 19.20 -20.16
CA CYS A 9 32.24 19.62 -19.63
C CYS A 9 31.47 18.40 -19.12
N TYR A 10 32.07 17.64 -18.20
CA TYR A 10 31.27 16.88 -17.23
C TYR A 10 31.13 17.79 -16.02
N ALA A 11 29.91 18.28 -15.81
CA ALA A 11 29.53 19.12 -14.69
C ALA A 11 30.17 18.59 -13.40
N ARG A 12 31.19 19.32 -12.91
CA ARG A 12 31.82 19.12 -11.63
C ARG A 12 30.82 19.55 -10.55
N GLY A 13 29.87 18.66 -10.27
CA GLY A 13 29.05 18.70 -9.07
C GLY A 13 29.99 18.63 -7.88
N ARG A 14 30.36 19.80 -7.35
CA ARG A 14 30.97 19.94 -6.03
C ARG A 14 29.98 19.33 -5.04
N ASN A 15 30.46 18.38 -4.23
CA ASN A 15 29.82 17.76 -3.06
C ASN A 15 29.23 16.34 -3.26
N SER A 16 29.93 15.42 -3.93
CA SER A 16 29.76 14.00 -3.62
C SER A 16 30.94 13.54 -2.74
N VAL A 17 30.64 13.12 -1.51
CA VAL A 17 31.61 12.66 -0.50
C VAL A 17 32.38 11.38 -0.94
N LEU A 18 32.04 10.84 -2.11
CA LEU A 18 32.54 9.56 -2.65
C LEU A 18 33.29 9.71 -3.99
N GLN A 19 33.86 10.88 -4.27
CA GLN A 19 34.70 11.08 -5.47
C GLN A 19 35.95 10.17 -5.40
N GLY A 20 36.10 9.26 -6.38
CA GLY A 20 37.26 8.37 -6.52
C GLY A 20 36.99 6.87 -6.31
N TYR A 21 35.79 6.49 -5.88
CA TYR A 21 35.42 5.08 -5.78
C TYR A 21 35.07 4.46 -7.15
N PRO A 22 35.36 3.16 -7.37
CA PRO A 22 34.94 2.47 -8.59
C PRO A 22 33.41 2.54 -8.75
N PHE A 23 32.94 2.59 -10.00
CA PHE A 23 31.54 2.67 -10.38
C PHE A 23 30.80 3.86 -9.76
N GLY A 24 31.47 5.00 -9.57
CA GLY A 24 30.86 6.22 -9.03
C GLY A 24 30.39 6.10 -7.56
N GLY A 25 30.85 5.08 -6.83
CA GLY A 25 30.47 4.86 -5.43
C GLY A 25 29.14 4.13 -5.21
N VAL A 26 28.46 3.65 -6.28
CA VAL A 26 27.16 2.97 -6.18
C VAL A 26 27.20 1.78 -5.22
N VAL A 27 28.23 0.94 -5.30
CA VAL A 27 28.38 -0.24 -4.42
C VAL A 27 28.54 0.18 -2.95
N VAL A 28 29.26 1.28 -2.71
CA VAL A 28 29.50 1.81 -1.35
C VAL A 28 28.20 2.35 -0.76
N VAL A 29 27.44 3.14 -1.54
CA VAL A 29 26.14 3.66 -1.11
C VAL A 29 25.17 2.52 -0.82
N LEU A 30 25.07 1.53 -1.72
CA LEU A 30 24.20 0.38 -1.53
C LEU A 30 24.57 -0.43 -0.27
N ALA A 31 25.87 -0.61 -0.01
CA ALA A 31 26.32 -1.28 1.21
C ALA A 31 25.95 -0.49 2.48
N LEU A 32 26.12 0.84 2.46
CA LEU A 32 25.72 1.70 3.58
C LEU A 32 24.21 1.66 3.83
N ASP A 33 23.40 1.79 2.78
CA ASP A 33 21.94 1.70 2.86
C ASP A 33 21.50 0.34 3.41
N PHE A 34 22.14 -0.74 2.97
CA PHE A 34 21.87 -2.09 3.47
C PHE A 34 22.22 -2.24 4.97
N ILE A 35 23.35 -1.67 5.42
CA ILE A 35 23.75 -1.67 6.83
C ILE A 35 22.73 -0.88 7.67
N ILE A 36 22.36 0.33 7.24
CA ILE A 36 21.37 1.16 7.92
C ILE A 36 20.03 0.43 8.01
N TRP A 37 19.58 -0.17 6.90
CA TRP A 37 18.36 -0.96 6.85
C TRP A 37 18.39 -2.14 7.83
N LEU A 38 19.51 -2.85 7.94
CA LEU A 38 19.68 -3.97 8.89
C LEU A 38 19.63 -3.48 10.34
N VAL A 39 20.26 -2.34 10.64
CA VAL A 39 20.18 -1.70 11.98
C VAL A 39 18.74 -1.32 12.30
N LEU A 40 18.01 -0.71 11.35
CA LEU A 40 16.60 -0.36 11.52
C LEU A 40 15.72 -1.59 11.75
N LEU A 41 15.95 -2.69 11.02
CA LEU A 41 15.25 -3.96 11.25
C LEU A 41 15.53 -4.55 12.62
N LEU A 42 16.77 -4.44 13.11
CA LEU A 42 17.14 -4.90 14.44
C LEU A 42 16.45 -4.06 15.52
N VAL A 43 16.49 -2.73 15.40
CA VAL A 43 15.78 -1.81 16.29
C VAL A 43 14.29 -2.09 16.28
N PHE A 44 13.68 -2.25 15.11
CA PHE A 44 12.27 -2.61 14.96
C PHE A 44 11.95 -3.94 15.63
N SER A 45 12.78 -4.97 15.46
CA SER A 45 12.58 -6.28 16.08
C SER A 45 12.64 -6.22 17.61
N ILE A 46 13.56 -5.41 18.17
CA ILE A 46 13.64 -5.17 19.62
C ILE A 46 12.41 -4.40 20.11
N LEU A 47 12.04 -3.32 19.43
CA LEU A 47 10.88 -2.49 19.78
C LEU A 47 9.59 -3.28 19.69
N ARG A 48 9.39 -4.06 18.63
CA ARG A 48 8.19 -4.91 18.46
C ARG A 48 8.03 -5.88 19.62
N LYS A 49 9.12 -6.51 20.07
CA LYS A 49 9.08 -7.43 21.21
C LYS A 49 8.70 -6.69 22.49
N LYS A 50 9.36 -5.57 22.79
CA LYS A 50 9.09 -4.78 24.01
C LYS A 50 7.71 -4.10 23.99
N ALA A 51 7.32 -3.48 22.89
CA ALA A 51 6.08 -2.74 22.75
C ALA A 51 4.84 -3.65 22.73
N TRP A 52 4.96 -4.88 22.22
CA TRP A 52 3.87 -5.87 22.33
C TRP A 52 3.62 -6.29 23.78
N ASP A 53 4.68 -6.44 24.57
CA ASP A 53 4.55 -6.70 26.00
C ASP A 53 3.85 -5.52 26.70
N TYR A 54 4.22 -4.28 26.39
CA TYR A 54 3.55 -3.08 26.93
C TYR A 54 2.10 -2.91 26.45
N GLY A 55 1.80 -3.18 25.18
CA GLY A 55 0.46 -3.08 24.60
C GLY A 55 -0.50 -4.12 25.20
N ARG A 56 -0.03 -5.35 25.41
CA ARG A 56 -0.79 -6.39 26.11
C ARG A 56 -1.04 -6.02 27.57
N LEU A 57 -0.04 -5.48 28.27
CA LEU A 57 -0.19 -5.01 29.66
C LEU A 57 -1.16 -3.82 29.79
N ALA A 58 -1.18 -2.91 28.80
CA ALA A 58 -2.11 -1.79 28.78
C ALA A 58 -3.57 -2.24 28.61
N LEU A 59 -3.83 -3.20 27.71
CA LEU A 59 -5.18 -3.76 27.50
C LEU A 59 -5.67 -4.57 28.71
N LEU A 60 -4.76 -5.28 29.41
CA LEU A 60 -5.09 -5.97 30.66
C LEU A 60 -5.42 -5.00 31.79
N ASN A 61 -4.70 -3.87 31.88
CA ASN A 61 -4.96 -2.83 32.88
C ASN A 61 -6.29 -2.08 32.64
N ASP A 62 -6.71 -1.91 31.39
CA ASP A 62 -8.03 -1.33 31.07
C ASP A 62 -9.19 -2.27 31.42
N ASN A 63 -9.02 -3.60 31.28
CA ASN A 63 -10.00 -4.57 31.75
C ASN A 63 -10.09 -4.64 33.29
N ASP A 64 -8.99 -4.50 34.01
CA ASP A 64 -9.02 -4.42 35.48
C ASP A 64 -9.65 -3.10 35.97
N ARG A 65 -9.41 -1.99 35.26
CA ARG A 65 -10.07 -0.70 35.54
C ARG A 65 -11.55 -0.70 35.17
N SER A 66 -11.96 -1.41 34.11
CA SER A 66 -13.37 -1.49 33.69
C SER A 66 -14.22 -2.33 34.64
N VAL A 67 -13.65 -3.34 35.31
CA VAL A 67 -14.34 -4.09 36.38
C VAL A 67 -14.62 -3.22 37.61
N VAL A 68 -13.71 -2.29 37.96
CA VAL A 68 -13.92 -1.35 39.07
C VAL A 68 -14.87 -0.20 38.68
N ARG A 69 -14.89 0.21 37.40
CA ARG A 69 -15.78 1.28 36.89
C ARG A 69 -17.16 0.78 36.44
N GLY A 70 -17.31 -0.53 36.22
CA GLY A 70 -18.53 -1.18 35.72
C GLY A 70 -19.70 -1.24 36.72
N LYS A 71 -19.49 -0.81 37.97
CA LYS A 71 -20.55 -0.77 38.99
C LYS A 71 -21.52 0.42 38.85
N TRP A 72 -21.23 1.41 37.99
CA TRP A 72 -22.02 2.65 37.89
C TRP A 72 -22.50 3.03 36.48
N ARG A 73 -22.39 2.14 35.47
CA ARG A 73 -22.78 2.45 34.06
C ARG A 73 -23.97 1.66 33.52
N ASN A 74 -24.69 0.90 34.37
CA ASN A 74 -25.90 0.18 33.98
C ASN A 74 -27.17 0.92 34.42
N GLU A 75 -27.40 2.11 33.87
CA GLU A 75 -28.74 2.69 33.78
C GLU A 75 -28.70 3.64 32.57
N ILE A 76 -29.67 3.50 31.66
CA ILE A 76 -29.79 4.22 30.38
C ILE A 76 -29.03 3.56 29.21
N TYR A 77 -29.52 2.42 28.74
CA TYR A 77 -29.45 2.05 27.31
C TYR A 77 -30.83 1.55 26.86
N PHE A 78 -31.27 2.10 25.73
CA PHE A 78 -32.59 2.01 25.12
C PHE A 78 -33.06 0.57 24.87
N PRO A 79 -34.25 0.16 25.37
CA PRO A 79 -34.88 -1.10 25.01
C PRO A 79 -35.76 -0.89 23.79
N GLY A 80 -35.31 -1.30 22.60
CA GLY A 80 -36.20 -1.20 21.44
C GLY A 80 -35.61 -1.46 20.06
N LEU A 81 -34.80 -2.51 19.84
CA LEU A 81 -34.56 -2.94 18.45
C LEU A 81 -34.19 -4.42 18.21
N TYR A 82 -34.43 -5.33 19.16
CA TYR A 82 -34.41 -6.76 18.86
C TYR A 82 -35.65 -7.43 19.41
N GLY A 83 -36.64 -7.57 18.52
CA GLY A 83 -37.80 -8.41 18.72
C GLY A 83 -37.38 -9.87 18.88
N GLN A 84 -37.91 -10.45 19.95
CA GLN A 84 -37.85 -11.85 20.35
C GLN A 84 -38.24 -12.79 19.19
N VAL A 85 -37.30 -13.65 18.79
CA VAL A 85 -37.61 -14.92 18.14
C VAL A 85 -36.87 -16.00 18.93
N GLU A 86 -37.59 -16.66 19.82
CA GLU A 86 -37.16 -17.87 20.49
C GLU A 86 -37.05 -19.01 19.48
N GLY A 87 -35.84 -19.53 19.32
CA GLY A 87 -35.57 -20.73 18.55
C GLY A 87 -34.15 -21.17 18.77
N ASN A 88 -33.98 -22.36 19.37
CA ASN A 88 -32.71 -23.03 19.65
C ASN A 88 -31.71 -22.95 18.47
N ARG A 89 -30.88 -21.90 18.43
CA ARG A 89 -29.63 -21.88 17.68
C ARG A 89 -28.52 -21.79 18.70
N ALA A 90 -27.80 -22.90 18.77
CA ALA A 90 -26.54 -23.07 19.47
C ALA A 90 -25.75 -21.77 19.55
N ARG A 91 -25.46 -21.33 20.78
CA ARG A 91 -24.13 -21.00 21.36
C ARG A 91 -22.91 -20.97 20.41
N LEU A 92 -23.05 -20.37 19.24
CA LEU A 92 -22.01 -20.13 18.26
C LEU A 92 -21.64 -18.65 18.35
N GLN A 93 -20.34 -18.39 18.44
CA GLN A 93 -19.67 -17.08 18.33
C GLN A 93 -19.45 -16.26 19.61
N THR A 94 -19.03 -16.90 20.71
CA THR A 94 -18.15 -16.20 21.68
C THR A 94 -16.85 -16.97 21.96
N GLN A 95 -16.58 -18.00 21.16
CA GLN A 95 -15.28 -18.66 21.07
C GLN A 95 -14.94 -18.86 19.60
N MET A 96 -14.70 -17.78 18.87
CA MET A 96 -13.60 -17.86 17.91
C MET A 96 -12.34 -17.67 18.74
N SER A 97 -11.86 -18.79 19.28
CA SER A 97 -10.46 -18.97 19.61
C SER A 97 -9.64 -18.33 18.50
N ILE A 98 -8.74 -17.42 18.86
CA ILE A 98 -7.61 -17.02 18.03
C ILE A 98 -6.79 -18.29 17.86
N PRO A 99 -6.82 -19.03 16.73
CA PRO A 99 -6.01 -20.22 16.59
C PRO A 99 -4.67 -19.77 16.02
N ASP A 100 -3.59 -20.08 16.73
CA ASP A 100 -2.25 -20.30 16.16
C ASP A 100 -1.44 -19.14 15.55
N TYR A 101 -1.66 -17.89 15.95
CA TYR A 101 -0.66 -16.83 15.76
C TYR A 101 0.15 -16.51 17.03
N GLU A 102 -0.47 -16.63 18.21
CA GLU A 102 0.15 -16.26 19.51
C GLU A 102 1.31 -17.18 19.94
N SER A 103 1.44 -18.41 19.40
CA SER A 103 2.49 -19.36 19.79
C SER A 103 3.71 -19.39 18.86
N LYS A 104 3.71 -18.62 17.76
CA LYS A 104 4.73 -18.69 16.69
C LYS A 104 5.82 -17.62 16.74
N ASP A 105 5.71 -16.62 17.61
CA ASP A 105 6.71 -15.54 17.73
C ASP A 105 7.76 -15.80 18.83
N LYS A 106 8.44 -16.95 18.76
CA LYS A 106 9.57 -17.24 19.69
C LYS A 106 10.93 -16.72 19.19
N GLY A 107 11.08 -16.43 17.89
CA GLY A 107 12.34 -15.98 17.28
C GLY A 107 12.36 -14.49 16.91
N PHE A 108 13.53 -13.85 16.96
CA PHE A 108 13.73 -12.42 16.63
C PHE A 108 13.26 -12.03 15.20
N CYS A 109 13.25 -12.97 14.25
CA CYS A 109 12.81 -12.76 12.86
C CYS A 109 11.56 -13.58 12.48
N SER A 110 10.86 -14.20 13.45
CA SER A 110 9.69 -15.04 13.14
C SER A 110 8.57 -14.25 12.45
N TRP A 111 8.41 -12.98 12.83
CA TRP A 111 7.47 -12.04 12.21
C TRP A 111 7.68 -11.89 10.70
N LEU A 112 8.93 -11.94 10.23
CA LEU A 112 9.26 -11.81 8.80
C LEU A 112 8.82 -13.05 8.02
N ALA A 113 9.08 -14.25 8.55
CA ALA A 113 8.59 -15.49 7.96
C ALA A 113 7.05 -15.56 7.97
N ALA A 114 6.43 -14.96 8.98
CA ALA A 114 4.98 -14.88 9.10
C ALA A 114 4.36 -14.02 7.99
N ILE A 115 5.02 -12.95 7.53
CA ILE A 115 4.56 -12.14 6.38
C ILE A 115 4.41 -12.99 5.12
N PHE A 116 5.36 -13.88 4.85
CA PHE A 116 5.30 -14.76 3.68
C PHE A 116 4.30 -15.91 3.82
N ARG A 117 3.82 -16.20 5.04
CA ARG A 117 2.87 -17.29 5.29
C ARG A 117 1.40 -16.86 5.29
N ILE A 118 1.12 -15.57 5.44
CA ILE A 118 -0.25 -15.05 5.45
C ILE A 118 -0.89 -15.27 4.07
N LYS A 119 -2.10 -15.81 4.06
CA LYS A 119 -2.91 -16.04 2.85
C LYS A 119 -3.82 -14.86 2.56
N ASP A 120 -4.16 -14.68 1.29
CA ASP A 120 -5.02 -13.58 0.82
C ASP A 120 -6.41 -13.62 1.51
N ASP A 121 -6.95 -14.80 1.84
CA ASP A 121 -8.20 -14.96 2.60
C ASP A 121 -8.12 -14.40 4.03
N GLU A 122 -6.98 -14.58 4.71
CA GLU A 122 -6.78 -14.05 6.06
C GLU A 122 -6.66 -12.52 6.04
N ILE A 123 -6.06 -11.97 4.97
CA ILE A 123 -5.95 -10.52 4.75
C ILE A 123 -7.34 -9.95 4.47
N ARG A 124 -8.12 -10.60 3.61
CA ARG A 124 -9.50 -10.19 3.31
C ARG A 124 -10.35 -10.12 4.57
N LEU A 125 -10.29 -11.15 5.42
CA LEU A 125 -11.09 -11.23 6.63
C LEU A 125 -10.71 -10.15 7.67
N LYS A 126 -9.44 -9.76 7.74
CA LYS A 126 -8.94 -8.82 8.77
C LYS A 126 -8.85 -7.37 8.30
N CYS A 127 -8.48 -7.16 7.04
CA CYS A 127 -8.13 -5.85 6.48
C CYS A 127 -9.08 -5.40 5.37
N GLY A 128 -10.03 -6.24 4.95
CA GLY A 128 -10.98 -5.96 3.87
C GLY A 128 -10.42 -6.24 2.47
N MET A 129 -11.27 -6.06 1.47
CA MET A 129 -10.95 -6.32 0.05
C MET A 129 -9.92 -5.33 -0.51
N ASP A 130 -9.97 -4.07 -0.10
CA ASP A 130 -9.02 -3.04 -0.54
C ASP A 130 -7.56 -3.40 -0.25
N ALA A 131 -7.30 -3.99 0.93
CA ALA A 131 -5.96 -4.44 1.29
C ALA A 131 -5.45 -5.57 0.39
N VAL A 132 -6.35 -6.50 0.01
CA VAL A 132 -6.03 -7.59 -0.91
C VAL A 132 -5.72 -7.05 -2.31
N HIS A 133 -6.51 -6.09 -2.79
CA HIS A 133 -6.29 -5.43 -4.07
C HIS A 133 -4.93 -4.72 -4.12
N TYR A 134 -4.60 -3.93 -3.08
CA TYR A 134 -3.31 -3.25 -2.98
C TYR A 134 -2.12 -4.22 -2.99
N LEU A 135 -2.17 -5.28 -2.17
CA LEU A 135 -1.07 -6.25 -2.10
C LEU A 135 -0.94 -7.09 -3.38
N SER A 136 -2.07 -7.40 -4.02
CA SER A 136 -2.10 -8.04 -5.33
C SER A 136 -1.41 -7.16 -6.37
N PHE A 137 -1.73 -5.85 -6.43
CA PHE A 137 -1.08 -4.89 -7.32
C PHE A 137 0.43 -4.86 -7.13
N GLN A 138 0.88 -4.75 -5.88
CA GLN A 138 2.30 -4.73 -5.53
C GLN A 138 3.01 -6.01 -5.99
N ARG A 139 2.38 -7.18 -5.86
CA ARG A 139 2.92 -8.46 -6.33
C ARG A 139 3.09 -8.48 -7.85
N HIS A 140 2.13 -7.96 -8.61
CA HIS A 140 2.22 -7.89 -10.07
C HIS A 140 3.34 -6.94 -10.53
N ILE A 141 3.49 -5.77 -9.88
CA ILE A 141 4.63 -4.86 -10.14
C ILE A 141 5.96 -5.54 -9.85
N LEU A 142 6.07 -6.25 -8.72
CA LEU A 142 7.30 -6.95 -8.36
C LEU A 142 7.68 -8.02 -9.39
N VAL A 143 6.71 -8.80 -9.88
CA VAL A 143 6.94 -9.78 -10.95
C VAL A 143 7.39 -9.10 -12.24
N LEU A 144 6.74 -8.01 -12.64
CA LEU A 144 7.13 -7.24 -13.82
C LEU A 144 8.55 -6.68 -13.69
N LEU A 145 8.89 -6.13 -12.51
CA LEU A 145 10.21 -5.60 -12.22
C LEU A 145 11.29 -6.70 -12.31
N ILE A 146 11.05 -7.88 -11.72
CA ILE A 146 11.97 -9.00 -11.82
C ILE A 146 12.18 -9.42 -13.28
N PHE A 147 11.10 -9.48 -14.06
CA PHE A 147 11.17 -9.84 -15.48
C PHE A 147 12.01 -8.83 -16.29
N VAL A 148 11.71 -7.53 -16.17
CA VAL A 148 12.45 -6.46 -16.84
C VAL A 148 13.92 -6.42 -16.39
N CYS A 149 14.16 -6.57 -15.09
CA CYS A 149 15.50 -6.59 -14.51
C CYS A 149 16.32 -7.77 -15.06
N THR A 150 15.76 -8.97 -15.09
CA THR A 150 16.42 -10.17 -15.61
C THR A 150 16.82 -9.98 -17.07
N LEU A 151 15.91 -9.49 -17.91
CA LEU A 151 16.21 -9.20 -19.31
C LEU A 151 17.27 -8.10 -19.48
N SER A 152 17.22 -7.07 -18.63
CA SER A 152 18.18 -5.96 -18.65
C SER A 152 19.59 -6.45 -18.25
N LEU A 153 19.69 -7.29 -17.24
CA LEU A 153 20.97 -7.85 -16.79
C LEU A 153 21.53 -8.91 -17.75
N ALA A 154 20.67 -9.71 -18.38
CA ALA A 154 21.09 -10.79 -19.26
C ALA A 154 21.47 -10.32 -20.68
N VAL A 155 20.83 -9.24 -21.17
CA VAL A 155 20.99 -8.78 -22.57
C VAL A 155 21.52 -7.36 -22.64
N ILE A 156 20.82 -6.39 -22.04
CA ILE A 156 21.13 -4.97 -22.19
C ILE A 156 22.49 -4.62 -21.57
N LEU A 157 22.78 -5.16 -20.38
CA LEU A 157 24.00 -4.86 -19.66
C LEU A 157 25.26 -5.39 -20.39
N PRO A 158 25.32 -6.66 -20.86
CA PRO A 158 26.43 -7.12 -21.70
C PRO A 158 26.64 -6.29 -22.97
N VAL A 159 25.55 -5.87 -23.63
CA VAL A 159 25.61 -5.02 -24.82
C VAL A 159 26.16 -3.64 -24.49
N ASN A 160 25.78 -3.04 -23.36
CA ASN A 160 26.38 -1.78 -22.93
C ASN A 160 27.89 -1.93 -22.66
N PHE A 161 28.31 -3.07 -22.08
CA PHE A 161 29.72 -3.34 -21.83
C PHE A 161 30.55 -3.61 -23.09
N SER A 162 29.94 -4.05 -24.20
CA SER A 162 30.65 -4.25 -25.47
C SER A 162 31.04 -2.93 -26.16
N GLY A 163 30.44 -1.81 -25.74
CA GLY A 163 30.76 -0.48 -26.23
C GLY A 163 32.20 -0.04 -25.93
N THR A 164 32.75 0.80 -26.81
CA THR A 164 34.16 1.23 -26.79
C THR A 164 34.34 2.74 -26.59
N LEU A 165 33.26 3.51 -26.40
CA LEU A 165 33.33 4.98 -26.31
C LEU A 165 33.93 5.48 -25.00
N LEU A 166 33.66 4.80 -23.88
CA LEU A 166 34.23 5.18 -22.60
C LEU A 166 35.54 4.42 -22.35
N GLU A 167 36.49 5.11 -21.71
CA GLU A 167 37.74 4.50 -21.29
C GLU A 167 37.48 3.28 -20.39
N ASN A 168 38.33 2.25 -20.54
CA ASN A 168 38.30 0.99 -19.81
C ASN A 168 38.72 1.14 -18.33
N SER A 169 38.18 2.13 -17.63
CA SER A 169 38.39 2.32 -16.19
C SER A 169 37.18 1.81 -15.39
N PRO A 170 37.39 1.19 -14.22
CA PRO A 170 36.31 0.75 -13.34
C PRO A 170 35.58 1.93 -12.67
N ILE A 171 36.08 3.16 -12.81
CA ILE A 171 35.49 4.38 -12.24
C ILE A 171 34.29 4.84 -13.09
N ASN A 172 34.32 4.55 -14.40
CA ASN A 172 33.31 5.02 -15.35
C ASN A 172 32.03 4.17 -15.31
N PHE A 173 31.09 4.51 -14.42
CA PHE A 173 29.77 3.85 -14.36
C PHE A 173 28.98 3.93 -15.67
N GLY A 174 29.21 4.99 -16.47
CA GLY A 174 28.58 5.18 -17.79
C GLY A 174 28.77 4.00 -18.75
N ARG A 175 29.78 3.14 -18.51
CA ARG A 175 30.00 1.89 -19.25
C ARG A 175 28.84 0.90 -19.18
N THR A 176 28.01 0.99 -18.14
CA THR A 176 26.82 0.12 -17.95
C THR A 176 25.59 0.62 -18.71
N THR A 177 25.69 1.73 -19.45
CA THR A 177 24.57 2.42 -20.10
C THR A 177 24.78 2.57 -21.60
N ILE A 178 23.74 3.00 -22.31
CA ILE A 178 23.78 3.28 -23.76
C ILE A 178 24.87 4.29 -24.15
N ALA A 179 25.35 5.12 -23.21
CA ALA A 179 26.41 6.10 -23.45
C ALA A 179 27.75 5.46 -23.88
N ASN A 180 27.96 4.17 -23.64
CA ASN A 180 29.17 3.45 -24.06
C ASN A 180 29.14 2.98 -25.52
N LEU A 181 27.96 2.99 -26.16
CA LEU A 181 27.77 2.51 -27.52
C LEU A 181 27.97 3.63 -28.55
N ASN A 182 28.69 3.32 -29.63
CA ASN A 182 28.88 4.26 -30.73
C ASN A 182 27.55 4.58 -31.42
N PRO A 183 27.17 5.86 -31.64
CA PRO A 183 25.90 6.21 -32.30
C PRO A 183 25.70 5.62 -33.69
N LYS A 184 26.78 5.16 -34.35
CA LYS A 184 26.71 4.50 -35.67
C LYS A 184 26.43 3.00 -35.59
N ASP A 185 26.42 2.42 -34.40
CA ASP A 185 26.25 0.98 -34.19
C ASP A 185 24.77 0.58 -34.31
N GLN A 186 24.50 -0.53 -34.98
CA GLN A 186 23.15 -1.08 -35.08
C GLN A 186 22.64 -1.61 -33.73
N LEU A 187 23.54 -1.89 -32.78
CA LEU A 187 23.19 -2.33 -31.43
C LEU A 187 22.29 -1.34 -30.66
N LEU A 188 22.26 -0.05 -31.03
CA LEU A 188 21.34 0.92 -30.43
C LEU A 188 19.87 0.56 -30.67
N TRP A 189 19.54 -0.09 -31.79
CA TRP A 189 18.17 -0.53 -32.09
C TRP A 189 17.66 -1.58 -31.11
N LEU A 190 18.54 -2.35 -30.50
CA LEU A 190 18.18 -3.31 -29.46
C LEU A 190 17.48 -2.61 -28.30
N HIS A 191 18.01 -1.46 -27.85
CA HIS A 191 17.39 -0.68 -26.78
C HIS A 191 16.00 -0.20 -27.15
N THR A 192 15.81 0.26 -28.39
CA THR A 192 14.49 0.69 -28.89
C THR A 192 13.50 -0.48 -28.91
N VAL A 193 13.91 -1.65 -29.40
CA VAL A 193 13.07 -2.85 -29.42
C VAL A 193 12.70 -3.27 -27.99
N PHE A 194 13.66 -3.33 -27.07
CA PHE A 194 13.40 -3.67 -25.67
C PHE A 194 12.55 -2.62 -24.95
N ALA A 195 12.72 -1.33 -25.23
CA ALA A 195 11.87 -0.28 -24.67
C ALA A 195 10.41 -0.46 -25.09
N VAL A 196 10.15 -0.76 -26.37
CA VAL A 196 8.79 -1.07 -26.86
C VAL A 196 8.26 -2.35 -26.21
N LEU A 197 9.07 -3.41 -26.12
CA LEU A 197 8.67 -4.66 -25.45
C LEU A 197 8.33 -4.44 -23.97
N TYR A 198 9.14 -3.66 -23.23
CA TYR A 198 8.88 -3.33 -21.83
C TYR A 198 7.62 -2.48 -21.67
N LEU A 199 7.38 -1.52 -22.57
CA LEU A 199 6.16 -0.73 -22.57
C LEU A 199 4.93 -1.63 -22.79
N LEU A 200 4.95 -2.47 -23.82
CA LEU A 200 3.86 -3.40 -24.12
C LEU A 200 3.62 -4.39 -22.98
N GLY A 201 4.69 -4.95 -22.40
CA GLY A 201 4.61 -5.85 -21.25
C GLY A 201 4.02 -5.17 -20.01
N THR A 202 4.41 -3.92 -19.75
CA THR A 202 3.87 -3.10 -18.66
C THR A 202 2.39 -2.83 -18.86
N VAL A 203 1.99 -2.37 -20.05
CA VAL A 203 0.57 -2.11 -20.37
C VAL A 203 -0.26 -3.38 -20.28
N PHE A 204 0.24 -4.51 -20.78
CA PHE A 204 -0.45 -5.80 -20.68
C PHE A 204 -0.64 -6.23 -19.22
N CYS A 205 0.42 -6.16 -18.42
CA CYS A 205 0.37 -6.51 -17.00
C CYS A 205 -0.63 -5.63 -16.23
N MET A 206 -0.56 -4.31 -16.46
CA MET A 206 -1.45 -3.34 -15.83
C MET A 206 -2.90 -3.55 -16.25
N ARG A 207 -3.18 -3.72 -17.55
CA ARG A 207 -4.54 -4.00 -18.05
C ARG A 207 -5.11 -5.28 -17.45
N ARG A 208 -4.32 -6.37 -17.44
CA ARG A 208 -4.75 -7.64 -16.85
C ARG A 208 -5.06 -7.50 -15.35
N HIS A 209 -4.31 -6.67 -14.64
CA HIS A 209 -4.57 -6.39 -13.24
C HIS A 209 -5.84 -5.55 -13.05
N THR A 210 -5.99 -4.44 -13.78
CA THR A 210 -7.17 -3.56 -13.71
C THR A 210 -8.46 -4.30 -14.00
N THR A 211 -8.50 -5.14 -15.05
CA THR A 211 -9.72 -5.93 -15.35
C THR A 211 -10.11 -6.87 -14.22
N LYS A 212 -9.13 -7.44 -13.49
CA LYS A 212 -9.44 -8.30 -12.33
C LYS A 212 -9.99 -7.53 -11.13
N LEU A 213 -9.62 -6.25 -10.97
CA LEU A 213 -10.15 -5.41 -9.91
C LEU A 213 -11.62 -5.06 -10.16
N GLU A 214 -11.97 -4.72 -11.40
CA GLU A 214 -13.32 -4.31 -11.80
C GLU A 214 -14.35 -5.42 -11.57
N TYR A 215 -14.03 -6.65 -11.98
CA TYR A 215 -14.89 -7.82 -11.71
C TYR A 215 -15.05 -8.12 -10.21
N ALA A 216 -14.04 -7.87 -9.39
CA ALA A 216 -14.12 -8.12 -7.95
C ALA A 216 -14.97 -7.07 -7.21
N SER A 217 -14.97 -5.81 -7.69
CA SER A 217 -15.80 -4.75 -7.09
C SER A 217 -17.29 -4.87 -7.39
N GLU A 218 -17.67 -5.51 -8.50
CA GLU A 218 -19.09 -5.72 -8.84
C GLU A 218 -19.76 -6.80 -7.96
N GLU A 219 -18.96 -7.68 -7.35
CA GLU A 219 -19.46 -8.71 -6.42
C GLU A 219 -19.68 -8.17 -4.99
N GLU A 220 -19.14 -7.00 -4.64
CA GLU A 220 -19.37 -6.37 -3.34
C GLU A 220 -20.74 -5.69 -3.31
N GLU A 221 -21.46 -5.92 -2.20
CA GLU A 221 -22.86 -5.58 -2.00
C GLU A 221 -23.23 -4.15 -2.45
N ILE A 222 -24.23 -4.05 -3.32
CA ILE A 222 -24.85 -2.78 -3.71
C ILE A 222 -25.31 -2.06 -2.44
N THR A 223 -24.59 -1.02 -2.03
CA THR A 223 -25.01 -0.16 -0.93
C THR A 223 -26.33 0.50 -1.33
N LYS A 224 -27.40 0.22 -0.59
CA LYS A 224 -28.76 0.75 -0.82
C LYS A 224 -28.93 2.20 -0.33
N THR A 225 -27.83 2.91 -0.08
CA THR A 225 -27.81 4.27 0.45
C THR A 225 -27.16 5.17 -0.58
N VAL A 226 -27.88 6.22 -1.00
CA VAL A 226 -27.42 7.17 -2.00
C VAL A 226 -27.20 8.52 -1.36
N LEU A 227 -26.06 9.16 -1.65
CA LEU A 227 -25.80 10.55 -1.29
C LEU A 227 -26.37 11.48 -2.37
N ILE A 228 -27.35 12.29 -1.99
CA ILE A 228 -27.96 13.29 -2.88
C ILE A 228 -27.37 14.66 -2.57
N LEU A 229 -26.78 15.31 -3.58
CA LEU A 229 -26.19 16.65 -3.47
C LEU A 229 -27.05 17.68 -4.20
N GLY A 230 -26.92 18.95 -3.81
CA GLY A 230 -27.58 20.06 -4.51
C GLY A 230 -29.06 20.26 -4.17
N ILE A 231 -29.53 19.74 -3.03
CA ILE A 231 -30.91 19.98 -2.57
C ILE A 231 -31.11 21.47 -2.27
N PRO A 232 -32.16 22.11 -2.83
CA PRO A 232 -32.50 23.48 -2.52
C PRO A 232 -32.67 23.73 -1.01
N LYS A 233 -32.08 24.81 -0.49
CA LYS A 233 -32.04 25.12 0.96
C LYS A 233 -33.41 25.36 1.61
N ASN A 234 -34.43 25.61 0.81
CA ASN A 234 -35.82 25.77 1.22
C ASN A 234 -36.52 24.43 1.52
N ILE A 235 -35.92 23.30 1.13
CA ILE A 235 -36.46 21.97 1.42
C ILE A 235 -35.78 21.45 2.69
N THR A 236 -36.48 21.62 3.81
CA THR A 236 -36.10 21.09 5.12
C THR A 236 -36.93 19.88 5.55
N ASP A 237 -38.05 19.62 4.86
CA ASP A 237 -38.97 18.55 5.23
C ASP A 237 -38.60 17.22 4.58
N GLU A 238 -38.36 16.21 5.42
CA GLU A 238 -38.05 14.85 4.99
C GLU A 238 -39.17 14.24 4.14
N ASN A 239 -40.42 14.43 4.57
CA ASN A 239 -41.61 13.88 3.90
C ASN A 239 -41.81 14.42 2.49
N LEU A 240 -41.50 15.71 2.27
CA LEU A 240 -41.58 16.33 0.95
C LEU A 240 -40.56 15.68 0.01
N LEU A 241 -39.32 15.51 0.48
CA LEU A 241 -38.26 14.87 -0.29
C LEU A 241 -38.57 13.39 -0.56
N LYS A 242 -39.10 12.68 0.44
CA LYS A 242 -39.54 11.29 0.32
C LYS A 242 -40.63 11.13 -0.72
N SER A 243 -41.65 11.99 -0.70
CA SER A 243 -42.73 11.99 -1.69
C SER A 243 -42.18 12.26 -3.09
N HIS A 244 -41.32 13.28 -3.24
CA HIS A 244 -40.72 13.61 -4.52
C HIS A 244 -39.85 12.47 -5.09
N LEU A 245 -39.03 11.83 -4.27
CA LEU A 245 -38.20 10.69 -4.69
C LEU A 245 -39.07 9.47 -5.06
N THR A 246 -40.15 9.22 -4.33
CA THR A 246 -41.09 8.12 -4.63
C THR A 246 -41.83 8.37 -5.94
N GLU A 247 -42.24 9.62 -6.20
CA GLU A 247 -42.92 10.02 -7.44
C GLU A 247 -41.96 10.00 -8.65
N ALA A 248 -40.72 10.47 -8.47
CA ALA A 248 -39.73 10.54 -9.53
C ALA A 248 -39.18 9.15 -9.92
N TYR A 249 -39.08 8.23 -8.95
CA TYR A 249 -38.52 6.89 -9.14
C TYR A 249 -39.54 5.80 -8.81
N ASN A 250 -40.53 5.64 -9.68
CA ASN A 250 -41.55 4.60 -9.58
C ASN A 250 -40.90 3.20 -9.49
N GLY A 251 -41.04 2.54 -8.33
CA GLY A 251 -40.49 1.20 -8.06
C GLY A 251 -39.36 1.16 -7.02
N CYS A 252 -38.89 2.30 -6.52
CA CYS A 252 -37.93 2.37 -5.42
C CYS A 252 -38.65 2.69 -4.10
N GLU A 253 -38.49 1.84 -3.09
CA GLU A 253 -38.96 2.13 -1.74
C GLU A 253 -37.92 2.97 -0.98
N VAL A 254 -38.25 4.23 -0.70
CA VAL A 254 -37.40 5.08 0.14
C VAL A 254 -37.62 4.73 1.60
N THR A 255 -36.66 4.03 2.20
CA THR A 255 -36.74 3.61 3.62
C THR A 255 -36.54 4.78 4.57
N GLN A 256 -35.42 5.50 4.43
CA GLN A 256 -35.00 6.57 5.34
C GLN A 256 -34.30 7.70 4.58
N ILE A 257 -34.51 8.94 5.02
CA ILE A 257 -33.77 10.12 4.54
C ILE A 257 -33.10 10.77 5.73
N ASN A 258 -31.78 11.00 5.62
CA ASN A 258 -31.03 11.73 6.64
C ASN A 258 -30.39 12.98 6.02
N PHE A 259 -30.76 14.15 6.55
CA PHE A 259 -30.10 15.39 6.17
C PHE A 259 -28.69 15.47 6.75
N CYS A 260 -27.72 15.86 5.92
CA CYS A 260 -26.35 16.08 6.36
C CYS A 260 -26.19 17.54 6.82
N TYR A 261 -25.84 17.74 8.09
CA TYR A 261 -25.63 19.06 8.68
C TYR A 261 -24.13 19.36 8.82
N ASN A 262 -23.77 20.65 8.83
CA ASN A 262 -22.41 21.06 9.16
C ASN A 262 -22.16 20.94 10.67
N LEU A 263 -21.42 19.91 11.06
CA LEU A 263 -21.09 19.60 12.45
C LEU A 263 -19.72 20.15 12.89
N SER A 264 -19.01 20.93 12.08
CA SER A 264 -17.63 21.34 12.36
C SER A 264 -17.46 22.03 13.72
N LYS A 265 -18.42 22.90 14.09
CA LYS A 265 -18.42 23.59 15.39
C LYS A 265 -18.75 22.65 16.57
N LEU A 266 -19.60 21.66 16.33
CA LEU A 266 -19.93 20.68 17.36
C LEU A 266 -18.75 19.76 17.64
N ILE A 267 -18.09 19.29 16.58
CA ILE A 267 -16.88 18.47 16.66
C ILE A 267 -15.74 19.22 17.37
N SER A 268 -15.57 20.53 17.10
CA SER A 268 -14.53 21.30 17.80
C SER A 268 -14.80 21.40 19.31
N LEU A 269 -16.06 21.59 19.72
CA LEU A 269 -16.43 21.68 21.13
C LEU A 269 -16.35 20.32 21.85
N ASP A 270 -16.69 19.23 21.17
CA ASP A 270 -16.59 17.87 21.72
C ASP A 270 -15.14 17.44 21.98
N ASN A 271 -14.20 17.87 21.12
CA ASN A 271 -12.77 17.59 21.31
C ASN A 271 -12.12 18.43 22.45
N GLU A 272 -12.79 19.47 22.94
CA GLU A 272 -12.30 20.30 24.05
C GLU A 272 -12.66 19.75 25.44
N VAL A 273 -13.57 18.76 25.53
CA VAL A 273 -14.07 18.13 26.77
C VAL A 273 -13.35 16.81 27.04
#